data_AF-M1RRC4-F1
#
_entry.id   AF-M1RRC4-F1
#
_cell.length_a   1.000
_cell.length_b   1.000
_cell.length_c   1.000
_cell.angle_alpha   90.00
_cell.angle_beta   90.00
_cell.angle_gamma   90.00
#
_symmetry.space_group_name_H-M   'P 1'
#
loop_
_entity.id
_entity.type
_entity.pdbx_description
1 polymer ?
#
loop_
_entity_poly.entity_id
_entity_poly.type
_entity_poly.pdbx_seq_one_letter_code
_entity_poly.pdbx_strand_id
1 'polypeptide(L)' 'MNTKKKYLSVKELAELLGCSTKTVYRMIQCGRFWTEDGDRIVKLNGAYRIPLSAIKRLEAEEI' A
#
# COMPACT_ATOMS: atom_id res chain seq x y z
N MET A 1 6.71 -3.18 20.57
CA MET A 1 6.29 -3.17 19.16
C MET A 1 6.91 -1.96 18.49
N ASN A 2 7.88 -2.21 17.60
CA ASN A 2 8.81 -1.23 17.07
C ASN A 2 8.12 -0.23 16.10
N THR A 3 8.26 1.05 16.42
CA THR A 3 8.38 2.22 15.52
C THR A 3 7.51 2.25 14.25
N LYS A 4 6.43 3.03 14.32
CA LYS A 4 5.66 3.70 13.23
C LYS A 4 6.25 3.51 11.81
N LYS A 5 6.06 2.34 11.18
CA LYS A 5 6.31 2.20 9.74
C LYS A 5 5.31 3.09 9.01
N LYS A 6 5.78 4.13 8.33
CA LYS A 6 4.92 4.98 7.48
C LYS A 6 4.59 4.32 6.14
N TYR A 7 5.44 3.41 5.70
CA TYR A 7 5.34 2.75 4.39
C TYR A 7 5.43 1.23 4.52
N LEU A 8 4.68 0.55 3.66
CA LEU A 8 4.69 -0.89 3.47
C LEU A 8 5.36 -1.25 2.14
N SER A 9 6.00 -2.41 2.12
CA SER A 9 6.48 -3.04 0.89
C SER A 9 5.31 -3.71 0.15
N VAL A 10 5.47 -3.99 -1.14
CA VAL A 10 4.48 -4.75 -1.94
C VAL A 10 4.12 -6.08 -1.28
N LYS A 11 5.10 -6.78 -0.70
CA LYS A 11 4.89 -8.06 -0.01
C LYS A 11 4.04 -7.89 1.26
N GLU A 12 4.39 -6.92 2.11
CA GLU A 12 3.64 -6.63 3.33
C GLU A 12 2.20 -6.21 3.00
N LEU A 13 2.01 -5.44 1.92
CA LEU A 13 0.68 -5.04 1.45
C LEU A 13 -0.13 -6.22 0.88
N ALA A 14 0.53 -7.14 0.18
CA ALA A 14 -0.09 -8.35 -0.33
C ALA A 14 -0.60 -9.24 0.82
N GLU A 15 0.22 -9.40 1.86
CA GLU A 15 -0.14 -10.12 3.09
C GLU A 15 -1.29 -9.43 3.83
N LEU A 16 -1.26 -8.09 3.93
CA LEU A 16 -2.32 -7.31 4.58
C LEU A 16 -3.67 -7.43 3.85
N LEU A 17 -3.66 -7.37 2.51
CA LEU A 17 -4.86 -7.45 1.67
C LEU A 17 -5.29 -8.90 1.37
N GLY A 18 -4.56 -9.92 1.86
CA GLY A 18 -4.83 -11.31 1.54
C GLY A 18 -4.77 -11.63 0.05
N CYS A 19 -3.98 -10.89 -0.72
CA CYS A 19 -3.92 -10.99 -2.19
C CYS A 19 -2.52 -11.28 -2.70
N SER A 20 -2.38 -11.63 -3.98
CA SER A 20 -1.06 -11.84 -4.58
C SER A 20 -0.30 -10.54 -4.80
N THR A 21 1.03 -10.57 -4.71
CA THR A 21 1.89 -9.42 -5.02
C THR A 21 1.66 -8.87 -6.43
N LYS A 22 1.35 -9.73 -7.41
CA LYS A 22 0.92 -9.33 -8.77
C LYS A 22 -0.30 -8.41 -8.75
N THR A 23 -1.30 -8.73 -7.92
CA THR A 23 -2.51 -7.92 -7.76
C THR A 23 -2.15 -6.56 -7.20
N VAL A 24 -1.28 -6.51 -6.20
CA VAL A 24 -0.79 -5.24 -5.64
C VAL A 24 -0.07 -4.39 -6.69
N TYR A 25 0.84 -4.97 -7.49
CA TYR A 25 1.49 -4.24 -8.60
C TYR A 25 0.48 -3.66 -9.58
N ARG A 26 -0.57 -4.43 -9.93
CA ARG A 26 -1.64 -3.97 -10.81
C ARG A 26 -2.46 -2.85 -10.17
N MET A 27 -2.77 -2.94 -8.86
CA MET A 27 -3.46 -1.88 -8.13
C MET A 27 -2.64 -0.58 -8.07
N ILE A 28 -1.32 -0.69 -7.89
CA ILE A 28 -0.38 0.44 -7.97
C ILE A 28 -0.44 1.08 -9.36
N GLN A 29 -0.37 0.28 -10.42
CA GLN A 29 -0.42 0.76 -11.80
C GLN A 29 -1.78 1.40 -12.15
N CYS A 30 -2.88 0.85 -11.63
CA CYS A 30 -4.21 1.41 -11.80
C CYS A 30 -4.47 2.66 -10.94
N GLY A 31 -3.51 3.09 -10.11
CA GLY A 31 -3.68 4.26 -9.24
C GLY A 31 -4.73 4.08 -8.15
N ARG A 32 -4.99 2.84 -7.73
CA ARG A 32 -6.06 2.51 -6.77
C ARG A 32 -5.73 2.89 -5.32
N PHE A 33 -4.49 3.25 -5.05
CA PHE A 33 -4.03 3.76 -3.77
C PHE A 33 -3.94 5.28 -3.83
N TRP A 34 -4.66 5.95 -2.95
CA TRP A 34 -4.71 7.41 -2.85
C TRP A 34 -4.53 7.84 -1.40
N THR A 35 -3.79 8.92 -1.18
CA THR A 35 -3.68 9.53 0.14
C THR A 35 -4.22 10.96 0.09
N GLU A 36 -4.83 11.41 1.18
CA GLU A 36 -5.34 12.77 1.31
C GLU A 36 -4.24 13.76 1.69
N ASP A 37 -3.17 13.27 2.33
CA ASP A 37 -2.01 14.07 2.80
C ASP A 37 -0.96 14.36 1.70
N GLY A 38 -1.21 13.93 0.46
CA GLY A 38 -0.25 14.09 -0.65
C GLY A 38 0.93 13.10 -0.63
N ASP A 39 0.93 12.14 0.30
CA ASP A 39 1.83 11.00 0.31
C ASP A 39 1.63 10.14 -0.95
N ARG A 40 2.72 9.81 -1.65
CA ARG A 40 2.67 9.05 -2.90
C ARG A 40 3.37 7.72 -2.74
N ILE A 41 2.97 6.76 -3.56
CA ILE A 41 3.76 5.54 -3.71
C ILE A 41 5.11 5.94 -4.32
N VAL A 42 6.20 5.63 -3.63
CA VAL A 42 7.56 5.90 -4.11
C VAL A 42 8.27 4.60 -4.42
N LYS A 43 9.14 4.62 -5.43
CA LYS A 43 9.99 3.48 -5.79
C LYS A 43 11.40 3.76 -5.30
N LEU A 44 11.88 2.99 -4.33
CA LEU A 44 13.23 3.10 -3.76
C LEU A 44 13.99 1.80 -4.02
N ASN A 45 15.18 1.89 -4.63
CA ASN A 45 16.03 0.73 -4.93
C ASN A 45 15.29 -0.42 -5.65
N GLY A 46 14.40 -0.08 -6.59
CA GLY A 46 13.60 -1.07 -7.33
C GLY A 46 12.34 -1.56 -6.63
N ALA A 47 12.16 -1.26 -5.34
CA ALA A 47 10.99 -1.67 -4.56
C ALA A 47 9.99 -0.53 -4.36
N TYR A 48 8.68 -0.81 -4.48
CA TYR A 48 7.64 0.16 -4.16
C TYR A 48 7.42 0.26 -2.64
N ARG A 49 7.26 1.49 -2.17
CA ARG A 49 6.89 1.87 -0.80
C ARG A 49 5.51 2.50 -0.86
N ILE A 50 4.55 1.81 -0.26
CA ILE A 50 3.15 2.21 -0.24
C ILE A 50 2.86 2.87 1.10
N PRO A 51 2.39 4.14 1.15
CA PRO A 51 2.02 4.78 2.40
C PRO A 51 0.89 4.00 3.09
N LEU A 52 0.99 3.79 4.40
CA LEU A 52 -0.08 3.13 5.17
C LEU A 52 -1.40 3.91 5.13
N SER A 53 -1.30 5.24 5.07
CA SER A 53 -2.44 6.14 4.85
C SER A 53 -3.19 5.86 3.55
N ALA A 54 -2.52 5.31 2.52
CA ALA A 54 -3.13 5.02 1.22
C ALA A 54 -4.07 3.82 1.24
N ILE A 55 -4.02 3.03 2.33
CA ILE A 55 -4.73 1.76 2.47
C ILE A 55 -5.93 1.92 3.41
N LYS A 56 -6.00 2.99 4.20
CA LYS A 56 -7.05 3.26 5.20
C LYS A 56 -8.48 3.22 4.65
N ARG A 57 -8.68 3.39 3.34
CA ARG A 57 -10.00 3.28 2.69
C ARG A 57 -10.40 1.86 2.30
N LEU A 58 -9.45 0.95 2.09
CA LEU A 58 -9.74 -0.43 1.69
C LEU A 58 -10.34 -1.26 2.83
N GLU A 59 -10.02 -0.93 4.08
CA GLU A 59 -10.63 -1.56 5.28
C GLU A 59 -12.04 -1.02 5.59
N ALA A 60 -12.47 0.10 4.97
CA ALA A 60 -13.78 0.71 5.24
C ALA A 60 -14.93 0.09 4.43
N GLU A 61 -14.66 -0.98 3.68
CA GLU A 61 -15.62 -1.73 2.85
C GLU A 61 -15.70 -3.21 3.34
N GLU A 62 -15.81 -3.41 4.65
CA GLU A 62 -16.40 -4.64 5.21
C GLU A 62 -17.77 -4.29 5.80
N ILE A 63 -18.81 -4.85 5.18
CA ILE A 63 -20.25 -4.67 5.44
C ILE A 63 -20.66 -5.47 6.68
#